data_AF-A0A954VB51-F1
#
_entry.id   AF-A0A954VB51-F1
#
_cell.length_a   1.000
_cell.length_b   1.000
_cell.length_c   1.000
_cell.angle_alpha   90.00
_cell.angle_beta   90.00
_cell.angle_gamma   90.00
#
_symmetry.space_group_name_H-M   'P 1'
#
loop_
_entity.id
_entity.type
_entity.pdbx_description
1 polymer ?
#
loop_
_entity_poly.entity_id
_entity_poly.type
_entity_poly.pdbx_seq_one_letter_code
_entity_poly.pdbx_strand_id
1 'polypeptide(L)'
;MNGIVDDSRRALVDLRVGRTESEQPSTITVWVDTAFDGFLVFPRTMIEDLGLDQEALAEAILADGRHVTLESYGCHVEWFGKTVAAQVIANEGQLPLLGTELLAEHRLVVDYAARTVALD
;
A
#
# COMPACT_ATOMS: atom_id res chain seq x y z
N MET A 1 -9.07 10.90 4.78
CA MET A 1 -9.27 10.03 3.59
C MET A 1 -10.41 9.08 3.88
N ASN A 2 -11.35 8.89 2.94
CA ASN A 2 -12.49 7.99 3.13
C ASN A 2 -12.39 6.80 2.16
N GLY A 3 -12.89 5.65 2.60
CA GLY A 3 -12.93 4.41 1.85
C GLY A 3 -14.12 3.54 2.22
N ILE A 4 -14.10 2.29 1.79
CA ILE A 4 -15.22 1.36 1.93
C ILE A 4 -14.78 0.02 2.49
N VAL A 5 -15.73 -0.71 3.08
CA VAL A 5 -15.60 -2.14 3.30
C VAL A 5 -16.38 -2.87 2.21
N ASP A 6 -15.69 -3.68 1.43
CA ASP A 6 -16.30 -4.43 0.33
C ASP A 6 -17.02 -5.71 0.81
N ASP A 7 -17.60 -6.47 -0.14
CA ASP A 7 -18.35 -7.70 0.18
C ASP A 7 -17.45 -8.82 0.72
N SER A 8 -16.14 -8.74 0.47
CA SER A 8 -15.14 -9.67 1.02
C SER A 8 -14.64 -9.24 2.41
N ARG A 9 -15.18 -8.14 2.96
CA ARG A 9 -14.78 -7.52 4.23
C ARG A 9 -13.38 -6.91 4.18
N ARG A 10 -12.93 -6.48 3.00
CA ARG A 10 -11.65 -5.77 2.85
C ARG A 10 -11.88 -4.27 3.07
N ALA A 11 -11.04 -3.66 3.91
CA ALA A 11 -11.02 -2.22 4.13
C ALA A 11 -10.20 -1.55 3.02
N LEU A 12 -10.87 -0.89 2.09
CA LEU A 12 -10.28 -0.35 0.87
C LEU A 12 -10.26 1.18 0.90
N VAL A 13 -9.12 1.78 0.50
CA VAL A 13 -8.96 3.22 0.31
C VAL A 13 -8.25 3.51 -1.01
N ASP A 14 -8.49 4.67 -1.60
CA ASP A 14 -7.82 5.09 -2.83
C ASP A 14 -6.57 5.92 -2.50
N LEU A 15 -5.45 5.56 -3.10
CA LEU A 15 -4.19 6.30 -3.04
C LEU A 15 -3.84 6.89 -4.40
N ARG A 16 -3.14 8.02 -4.38
CA ARG A 16 -2.51 8.59 -5.58
C ARG A 16 -1.03 8.28 -5.52
N VAL A 17 -0.53 7.53 -6.50
CA VAL A 17 0.83 6.99 -6.54
C VAL A 17 1.48 7.34 -7.87
N GLY A 18 2.70 7.88 -7.81
CA GLY A 18 3.55 8.16 -8.96
C GLY A 18 4.90 7.48 -8.82
N ARG A 19 5.61 7.29 -9.93
CA ARG A 19 6.97 6.78 -9.92
C ARG A 19 7.95 7.82 -9.36
N THR A 20 7.83 9.07 -9.79
CA THR A 20 8.61 10.21 -9.27
C THR A 20 7.72 11.27 -8.61
N GLU A 21 8.31 12.13 -7.79
CA GLU A 21 7.59 13.23 -7.13
C GLU A 21 6.95 14.24 -8.11
N SER A 22 7.52 14.39 -9.32
CA SER A 22 7.05 15.36 -10.33
C SER A 22 6.10 14.77 -11.37
N GLU A 23 5.91 13.45 -11.36
CA GLU A 23 5.04 12.75 -12.30
C GLU A 23 3.56 12.86 -11.89
N GLN A 24 2.66 12.89 -12.87
CA GLN A 24 1.22 12.87 -12.61
C GLN A 24 0.83 11.52 -11.99
N PRO A 25 0.30 11.46 -10.76
CA PRO A 25 0.09 10.18 -10.10
C PRO A 25 -1.19 9.50 -10.56
N SER A 26 -1.12 8.17 -10.63
CA SER A 26 -2.22 7.24 -10.88
C SER A 26 -3.00 6.99 -9.59
N THR A 27 -4.32 6.82 -9.70
CA THR A 27 -5.15 6.43 -8.55
C THR A 27 -5.27 4.91 -8.49
N ILE A 28 -4.95 4.32 -7.35
CA ILE A 28 -5.05 2.88 -7.08
C ILE A 28 -5.87 2.63 -5.82
N THR A 29 -6.63 1.55 -5.79
CA THR A 29 -7.36 1.12 -4.59
C THR A 29 -6.51 0.09 -3.83
N VAL A 30 -6.19 0.38 -2.57
CA VAL A 30 -5.38 -0.48 -1.70
C VAL A 30 -6.21 -1.08 -0.58
N TRP A 31 -5.86 -2.30 -0.16
CA TRP A 31 -6.39 -2.92 1.03
C TRP A 31 -5.50 -2.60 2.23
N VAL A 32 -6.09 -2.01 3.27
CA VAL A 32 -5.40 -1.77 4.53
C VAL A 32 -5.09 -3.09 5.24
N ASP A 33 -3.80 -3.33 5.48
CA ASP A 33 -3.28 -4.49 6.18
C ASP A 33 -2.52 -4.05 7.44
N THR A 34 -3.19 -4.12 8.59
CA THR A 34 -2.60 -3.75 9.89
C THR A 34 -1.64 -4.81 10.44
N ALA A 35 -1.47 -5.95 9.76
CA ALA A 35 -0.52 -7.00 10.12
C ALA A 35 0.77 -6.95 9.26
N PHE A 36 0.84 -6.03 8.29
CA PHE A 36 2.04 -5.76 7.51
C PHE A 36 2.71 -4.47 8.01
N ASP A 37 3.97 -4.59 8.43
CA ASP A 37 4.73 -3.49 9.04
C ASP A 37 5.51 -2.62 8.06
N GLY A 38 5.43 -2.89 6.75
CA GLY A 38 6.04 -2.03 5.73
C GLY A 38 5.12 -0.91 5.24
N PHE A 39 5.53 -0.25 4.15
CA PHE A 39 4.75 0.83 3.52
C PHE A 39 3.65 0.26 2.62
N LEU A 40 4.04 -0.39 1.51
CA LEU A 40 3.14 -0.87 0.49
C LEU A 40 3.57 -2.25 -0.03
N VAL A 41 2.61 -3.04 -0.48
CA VAL A 41 2.85 -4.26 -1.27
C VAL A 41 2.05 -4.14 -2.55
N PHE A 42 2.66 -4.28 -3.73
CA PHE A 42 1.94 -4.25 -5.00
C PHE A 42 2.08 -5.58 -5.76
N PRO A 43 1.04 -5.99 -6.50
CA PRO A 43 1.18 -7.03 -7.53
C PRO A 43 2.25 -6.64 -8.54
N ARG A 44 3.06 -7.60 -8.99
CA ARG A 44 4.11 -7.36 -9.99
C ARG A 44 3.60 -6.67 -11.26
N THR A 45 2.42 -7.06 -11.74
CA THR A 45 1.81 -6.42 -12.92
C THR A 45 1.56 -4.93 -12.71
N MET A 46 1.14 -4.53 -11.50
CA MET A 46 0.93 -3.12 -11.16
C MET A 46 2.25 -2.35 -11.09
N ILE A 47 3.31 -2.98 -10.58
CA ILE A 47 4.67 -2.40 -10.55
C ILE A 47 5.15 -2.13 -11.97
N GLU A 48 4.95 -3.08 -12.89
CA GLU A 48 5.30 -2.96 -14.30
C GLU A 48 4.47 -1.88 -15.01
N ASP A 49 3.15 -1.85 -14.77
CA ASP A 49 2.23 -0.85 -15.36
C ASP A 49 2.54 0.57 -14.89
N LEU A 50 2.95 0.74 -13.63
CA LEU A 50 3.40 2.02 -13.07
C LEU A 50 4.86 2.34 -13.43
N GLY A 51 5.59 1.40 -14.02
CA GLY A 51 6.99 1.55 -14.40
C GLY A 51 7.92 1.83 -13.21
N LEU A 52 7.63 1.29 -12.02
CA LEU A 52 8.41 1.59 -10.81
C LEU A 52 9.84 1.05 -10.92
N ASP A 53 10.80 1.82 -10.39
CA ASP A 53 12.20 1.46 -10.40
C ASP A 53 12.50 0.51 -9.23
N GLN A 54 13.20 -0.59 -9.53
CA GLN A 54 13.68 -1.51 -8.50
C GLN A 54 14.79 -0.84 -7.69
N GLU A 55 14.65 -0.82 -6.37
CA GLU A 55 15.62 -0.17 -5.48
C GLU A 55 16.58 -1.18 -4.88
N ALA A 56 16.06 -2.26 -4.29
CA ALA A 56 16.84 -3.18 -3.51
C ALA A 56 16.17 -4.56 -3.38
N LEU A 57 16.83 -5.42 -2.61
CA LEU A 57 16.23 -6.61 -2.03
C LEU A 57 15.93 -6.32 -0.55
N ALA A 58 14.76 -6.74 -0.10
CA ALA A 58 14.32 -6.62 1.30
C ALA A 58 14.24 -8.01 1.95
N GLU A 59 14.82 -8.15 3.14
CA GLU A 59 14.59 -9.33 3.97
C GLU A 59 13.25 -9.17 4.69
N ALA A 60 12.40 -10.20 4.63
CA ALA A 60 11.07 -10.19 5.24
C ALA A 60 10.80 -11.51 5.97
N ILE A 61 9.96 -11.42 7.01
CA ILE A 61 9.38 -12.57 7.69
C ILE A 61 7.92 -12.64 7.28
N LEU A 62 7.54 -13.70 6.56
CA LEU A 62 6.16 -13.90 6.14
C LEU A 62 5.28 -14.30 7.34
N ALA A 63 3.97 -14.19 7.17
CA ALA A 63 2.99 -14.55 8.20
C ALA A 63 3.10 -16.03 8.68
N ASP A 64 3.71 -16.90 7.87
CA ASP A 64 3.99 -18.31 8.23
C ASP A 64 5.34 -18.52 8.93
N GLY A 65 6.05 -17.43 9.24
CA GLY A 65 7.35 -17.43 9.92
C GLY A 65 8.55 -17.68 9.01
N ARG A 66 8.36 -17.86 7.70
CA ARG A 66 9.49 -18.02 6.77
C ARG A 66 10.22 -16.71 6.55
N HIS A 67 11.54 -16.78 6.59
CA HIS A 67 12.42 -15.72 6.13
C HIS A 67 12.56 -15.82 4.60
N VAL A 68 12.33 -14.71 3.92
CA VAL A 68 12.43 -14.61 2.46
C VAL A 68 13.14 -13.33 2.07
N THR A 69 13.72 -13.33 0.88
CA THR A 69 14.22 -12.12 0.23
C THR A 69 13.24 -11.73 -0.87
N LEU A 70 12.76 -10.50 -0.82
CA LEU A 70 11.77 -9.96 -1.75
C LEU A 70 12.38 -8.79 -2.52
N GLU A 71 11.92 -8.59 -3.75
CA GLU A 71 12.27 -7.40 -4.52
C GLU A 71 11.49 -6.20 -3.98
N SER A 72 12.19 -5.08 -3.81
CA SER A 72 11.59 -3.82 -3.41
C SER A 72 11.78 -2.74 -4.48
N TYR A 73 10.78 -1.87 -4.57
CA TYR A 73 10.66 -0.81 -5.55
C TYR A 73 10.33 0.50 -4.85
N GLY A 74 10.64 1.62 -5.50
CA GLY A 74 10.35 2.96 -5.01
C GLY A 74 9.10 3.55 -5.65
N CYS A 75 8.27 4.25 -4.85
CA CYS A 75 7.19 5.09 -5.37
C CYS A 75 7.00 6.36 -4.52
N HIS A 76 6.18 7.26 -5.02
CA HIS A 76 5.79 8.50 -4.35
C HIS A 76 4.27 8.53 -4.18
N VAL A 77 3.81 8.72 -2.93
CA VAL A 77 2.38 8.71 -2.57
C VAL A 77 1.97 10.12 -2.17
N GLU A 78 0.86 10.62 -2.72
CA GLU A 78 0.21 11.81 -2.13
C GLU A 78 -0.49 11.39 -0.83
N TRP A 79 0.05 11.85 0.30
CA TRP A 79 -0.36 11.48 1.65
C TRP A 79 -0.65 12.73 2.49
N PHE A 80 -1.93 12.96 2.80
CA PHE A 80 -2.41 14.07 3.65
C PHE A 80 -1.79 15.45 3.31
N GLY A 81 -1.74 15.78 2.02
CA GLY A 81 -1.24 17.07 1.52
C GLY A 81 0.28 17.16 1.38
N LYS A 82 1.00 16.05 1.56
CA LYS A 82 2.43 15.91 1.30
C LYS A 82 2.68 14.79 0.30
N THR A 83 3.84 14.80 -0.33
CA THR A 83 4.32 13.63 -1.08
C THR A 83 5.29 12.85 -0.19
N VAL A 84 5.07 11.54 -0.07
CA VAL A 84 5.88 10.63 0.74
C VAL A 84 6.53 9.61 -0.18
N ALA A 85 7.86 9.48 -0.13
CA ALA A 85 8.56 8.38 -0.76
C ALA A 85 8.29 7.10 0.05
N ALA A 86 7.85 6.04 -0.63
CA ALA A 86 7.41 4.80 0.00
C ALA A 86 8.01 3.58 -0.72
N GLN A 87 8.47 2.62 0.08
CA GLN A 87 8.92 1.33 -0.42
C GLN A 87 7.71 0.47 -0.80
N VAL A 88 7.83 -0.22 -1.92
CA VAL A 88 6.85 -1.18 -2.41
C VAL A 88 7.51 -2.55 -2.45
N ILE A 89 6.95 -3.52 -1.73
CA ILE A 89 7.35 -4.92 -1.84
C ILE A 89 6.55 -5.57 -2.97
N ALA A 90 7.24 -6.27 -3.87
CA ALA A 90 6.55 -7.04 -4.92
C ALA A 90 5.99 -8.34 -4.37
N ASN A 91 4.76 -8.68 -4.77
CA ASN A 91 4.21 -10.02 -4.57
C ASN A 91 3.39 -10.50 -5.79
N GLU A 92 2.96 -11.76 -5.70
CA GLU A 92 2.07 -12.42 -6.68
C GLU A 92 0.58 -12.32 -6.27
N GLY A 93 0.25 -11.39 -5.38
CA GLY A 93 -1.11 -11.15 -4.90
C GLY A 93 -1.96 -10.41 -5.93
N GLN A 94 -3.27 -10.33 -5.68
CA GLN A 94 -4.20 -9.64 -6.60
C GLN A 94 -4.48 -8.18 -6.22
N LEU A 95 -4.33 -7.83 -4.95
CA LEU A 95 -4.63 -6.50 -4.45
C LEU A 95 -3.39 -5.88 -3.82
N PRO A 96 -3.13 -4.59 -4.07
CA PRO A 96 -2.10 -3.88 -3.35
C PRO A 96 -2.51 -3.70 -1.89
N LEU A 97 -1.52 -3.74 -1.00
CA LEU A 97 -1.68 -3.58 0.45
C LEU A 97 -1.08 -2.26 0.92
N LEU A 98 -1.72 -1.67 1.92
CA LEU A 98 -1.19 -0.56 2.70
C LEU A 98 -0.85 -1.04 4.11
N GLY A 99 0.42 -0.96 4.46
CA GLY A 99 0.94 -1.39 5.76
C GLY A 99 0.98 -0.27 6.79
N THR A 100 1.48 -0.59 7.98
CA THR A 100 1.40 0.30 9.14
C THR A 100 2.38 1.46 9.10
N GLU A 101 3.44 1.44 8.28
CA GLU A 101 4.37 2.58 8.18
C GLU A 101 3.68 3.86 7.69
N LEU A 102 2.81 3.76 6.68
CA LEU A 102 2.02 4.92 6.23
C LEU A 102 0.93 5.30 7.23
N LEU A 103 0.50 4.37 8.09
CA LEU A 103 -0.48 4.61 9.14
C LEU A 103 0.13 5.19 10.41
N ALA A 104 1.46 5.21 10.54
CA ALA A 104 2.12 5.82 11.68
C ALA A 104 1.63 7.27 11.78
N GLU A 105 1.11 7.63 12.96
CA GLU A 105 0.52 8.95 13.26
C GLU A 105 -0.90 9.23 12.74
N HIS A 106 -1.54 8.28 12.06
CA HIS A 106 -2.89 8.45 11.52
C HIS A 106 -3.92 7.59 12.26
N ARG A 107 -5.16 8.06 12.30
CA ARG A 107 -6.28 7.34 12.92
C ARG A 107 -7.07 6.59 11.86
N LEU A 108 -6.97 5.25 11.91
CA LEU A 108 -7.80 4.37 11.10
C LEU A 108 -9.06 3.94 11.86
N VAL A 109 -10.22 4.11 11.23
CA VAL A 109 -11.52 3.59 11.69
C VAL A 109 -12.12 2.75 10.57
N VAL A 110 -12.37 1.47 10.86
CA VAL A 110 -13.09 0.55 9.97
C VAL A 110 -14.42 0.18 10.62
N ASP A 111 -15.52 0.63 10.01
CA ASP A 111 -16.87 0.26 10.43
C ASP A 111 -17.43 -0.78 9.45
N TYR A 112 -17.45 -2.03 9.88
CA TYR A 112 -17.97 -3.15 9.09
C TYR A 112 -19.50 -3.12 8.94
N ALA A 113 -20.22 -2.56 9.91
CA ALA A 113 -21.69 -2.49 9.87
C ALA A 113 -22.14 -1.40 8.89
N ALA A 114 -21.51 -0.23 8.93
CA ALA A 114 -21.73 0.87 8.00
C ALA A 114 -21.02 0.68 6.65
N ARG A 115 -20.08 -0.26 6.59
CA ARG A 115 -19.23 -0.56 5.42
C ARG A 115 -18.35 0.62 4.98
N THR A 116 -17.82 1.35 5.95
CA THR A 116 -17.00 2.55 5.72
C THR A 116 -15.61 2.40 6.31
N VAL A 117 -14.64 3.06 5.67
CA VAL A 117 -13.30 3.29 6.21
C VAL A 117 -13.08 4.79 6.31
N ALA A 118 -12.57 5.26 7.45
CA ALA A 118 -12.08 6.62 7.62
C ALA A 118 -10.64 6.56 8.11
N LEU A 119 -9.77 7.32 7.46
CA LEU A 119 -8.36 7.45 7.80
C LEU A 119 -8.04 8.94 7.93
N ASP A 120 -7.70 9.39 9.13
CA ASP A 120 -7.51 10.80 9.48
C ASP A 120 -6.10 11.11 9.97
#